data_AF-A0A4R3L9D2-F1
#
_entry.id   AF-A0A4R3L9D2-F1
#
_cell.length_a   1.000
_cell.length_b   1.000
_cell.length_c   1.000
_cell.angle_alpha   90.00
_cell.angle_beta   90.00
_cell.angle_gamma   90.00
#
_symmetry.space_group_name_H-M   'P 1'
#
loop_
_entity.id
_entity.type
_entity.pdbx_description
1 polymer ?
#
loop_
_entity_poly.entity_id
_entity_poly.type
_entity_poly.pdbx_seq_one_letter_code
_entity_poly.pdbx_strand_id
1 'polypeptide(L)'
;MSERLTFRLWEPVQAHAVLTHHVWPRIKERLMAGQRLQLELRQETRSNEQNALLHALIGEIAEQAEWAGRKWEPEVWKRLMVAAWTRTRGEHVTVLPALDGHGVDMVPVRTSRLSRAECAELIDFVQAWAAEHGIATGQHGVIEEAA
;
A
#
# COMPACT_ATOMS: atom_id res chain seq x y z
N MET A 1 1.81 13.41 -9.81
CA MET A 1 1.19 12.18 -9.28
C MET A 1 0.19 11.67 -10.30
N SER A 2 0.31 10.42 -10.73
CA SER A 2 -0.61 9.86 -11.73
C SER A 2 -1.89 9.39 -11.06
N GLU A 3 -3.04 9.90 -11.48
CA GLU A 3 -4.36 9.45 -10.99
C GLU A 3 -4.60 7.99 -11.42
N ARG A 4 -4.76 7.09 -10.45
CA ARG A 4 -5.05 5.67 -10.68
C ARG A 4 -6.51 5.39 -10.37
N LEU A 5 -7.21 4.79 -11.33
CA LEU A 5 -8.59 4.35 -11.20
C LEU A 5 -8.62 2.83 -11.05
N THR A 6 -9.34 2.34 -10.05
CA THR A 6 -9.52 0.90 -9.80
C THR A 6 -11.00 0.62 -9.61
N PHE A 7 -11.52 -0.38 -10.33
CA PHE A 7 -12.89 -0.86 -10.22
C PHE A 7 -12.88 -2.36 -9.94
N ARG A 8 -13.73 -2.84 -9.03
CA ARG A 8 -13.96 -4.28 -8.83
C ARG A 8 -14.99 -4.76 -9.86
N LEU A 9 -14.68 -5.85 -10.54
CA LEU A 9 -15.50 -6.43 -11.61
C LEU A 9 -15.84 -7.87 -11.22
N TRP A 10 -17.12 -8.18 -11.01
CA TRP A 10 -17.56 -9.51 -10.55
C TRP A 10 -18.61 -10.17 -11.45
N GLU A 11 -19.23 -9.42 -12.37
CA GLU A 11 -20.20 -9.94 -13.33
C GLU A 11 -20.07 -9.22 -14.69
N PRO A 12 -20.27 -9.92 -15.84
CA PRO A 12 -20.16 -9.30 -17.16
C PRO A 12 -21.02 -8.05 -17.39
N VAL A 13 -22.26 -8.04 -16.92
CA VAL A 13 -23.19 -6.90 -17.09
C VAL A 13 -22.69 -5.68 -16.32
N GLN A 14 -22.29 -5.89 -15.06
CA GLN A 14 -21.70 -4.85 -14.22
C GLN A 14 -20.39 -4.32 -14.81
N ALA A 15 -19.52 -5.21 -15.30
CA ALA A 15 -18.25 -4.81 -15.90
C ALA A 15 -18.44 -3.98 -17.18
N HIS A 16 -19.40 -4.36 -18.02
CA HIS A 16 -19.73 -3.59 -19.22
C HIS A 16 -20.23 -2.18 -18.87
N ALA A 17 -21.13 -2.06 -17.90
CA ALA A 17 -21.62 -0.76 -17.44
C ALA A 17 -20.48 0.13 -16.92
N VAL A 18 -19.56 -0.42 -16.12
CA VAL A 18 -18.39 0.33 -15.61
C VAL A 18 -17.49 0.82 -16.74
N LEU A 19 -17.19 -0.05 -17.70
CA LEU A 19 -16.34 0.32 -18.84
C LEU A 19 -16.98 1.42 -19.68
N THR A 20 -18.27 1.30 -19.97
CA THR A 20 -18.99 2.24 -20.84
C THR A 20 -19.24 3.59 -20.17
N HIS A 21 -19.64 3.59 -18.89
CA HIS A 21 -20.09 4.82 -18.22
C HIS A 21 -19.00 5.54 -17.43
N HIS A 22 -17.97 4.85 -16.96
CA HIS A 22 -16.95 5.45 -16.09
C HIS A 22 -15.56 5.48 -16.74
N VAL A 23 -15.15 4.38 -17.38
CA VAL A 23 -13.79 4.25 -17.91
C VAL A 23 -13.66 4.93 -19.28
N TRP A 24 -14.55 4.61 -20.23
CA TRP A 24 -14.46 5.11 -21.60
C TRP A 24 -14.54 6.64 -21.72
N PRO A 25 -15.44 7.36 -21.03
CA PRO A 25 -15.50 8.82 -21.12
C PRO A 25 -14.17 9.49 -20.73
N ARG A 26 -13.53 9.00 -19.67
CA ARG A 26 -12.22 9.51 -19.20
C ARG A 26 -11.09 9.18 -20.16
N ILE A 27 -11.10 7.96 -20.73
CA ILE A 27 -10.12 7.58 -21.76
C ILE A 27 -10.26 8.52 -22.95
N LYS A 28 -11.49 8.72 -23.46
CA LYS A 28 -11.77 9.58 -24.60
C LYS A 28 -11.29 11.01 -24.36
N GLU A 29 -11.66 11.61 -23.22
CA GLU A 29 -11.24 12.96 -22.84
C GLU A 29 -9.72 13.13 -22.85
N ARG A 30 -8.99 12.23 -22.17
CA ARG A 30 -7.53 12.31 -22.07
C ARG A 30 -6.81 12.03 -23.38
N LEU A 31 -7.31 11.09 -24.19
CA LEU A 31 -6.78 10.85 -25.53
C LEU A 31 -7.02 12.04 -26.47
N MET A 32 -8.20 12.67 -26.39
CA MET A 32 -8.48 13.91 -27.15
C MET A 32 -7.58 15.07 -26.71
N ALA A 33 -7.16 15.09 -25.44
CA ALA A 33 -6.16 16.03 -24.93
C ALA A 33 -4.70 15.66 -25.27
N GLY A 34 -4.46 14.62 -26.07
CA GLY A 34 -3.13 14.19 -26.51
C GLY A 34 -2.31 13.43 -25.45
N GLN A 35 -2.93 13.02 -24.34
CA GLN A 35 -2.27 12.22 -23.31
C GLN A 35 -2.17 10.75 -23.73
N ARG A 36 -1.14 10.05 -23.25
CA ARG A 36 -1.00 8.61 -23.43
C ARG A 36 -1.51 7.88 -22.19
N LEU A 37 -2.30 6.84 -22.40
CA LEU A 37 -2.88 6.03 -21.34
C LEU A 37 -2.44 4.58 -21.45
N GLN A 38 -2.37 3.90 -20.30
CA GLN A 38 -2.18 2.47 -20.19
C GLN A 38 -3.39 1.88 -19.44
N LEU A 39 -4.02 0.86 -20.02
CA LEU A 39 -5.08 0.09 -19.38
C LEU A 39 -4.49 -1.24 -18.89
N GLU A 40 -4.80 -1.61 -17.64
CA GLU A 40 -4.30 -2.84 -17.03
C GLU A 40 -5.45 -3.63 -16.42
N LEU A 41 -5.55 -4.91 -16.79
CA LEU A 41 -6.50 -5.85 -16.20
C LEU A 41 -5.73 -6.85 -15.33
N ARG A 42 -6.13 -6.99 -14.07
CA ARG A 42 -5.55 -7.94 -13.12
C ARG A 42 -6.67 -8.73 -12.46
N GLN A 43 -6.41 -10.01 -12.16
CA GLN A 43 -7.30 -10.77 -11.30
C GLN A 43 -7.28 -10.18 -9.89
N GLU A 44 -8.44 -10.14 -9.24
CA GLU A 44 -8.52 -9.85 -7.81
C GLU A 44 -7.92 -11.04 -7.06
N THR A 45 -6.81 -10.78 -6.38
CA THR A 45 -6.21 -11.77 -5.47
C THR A 45 -6.44 -11.29 -4.05
N ARG A 46 -6.54 -12.22 -3.10
CA ARG A 46 -6.54 -11.90 -1.66
C ARG A 46 -5.32 -11.07 -1.23
N SER A 47 -4.21 -11.16 -1.98
CA SER A 47 -3.03 -10.30 -1.79
C SER A 47 -3.27 -8.84 -2.21
N ASN A 48 -4.12 -8.57 -3.21
CA ASN A 48 -4.47 -7.19 -3.58
C ASN A 48 -5.28 -6.51 -2.48
N GLU A 49 -6.19 -7.24 -1.80
CA GLU A 49 -6.96 -6.71 -0.67
C GLU A 49 -6.06 -6.43 0.53
N GLN A 50 -5.14 -7.34 0.87
CA GLN A 50 -4.14 -7.11 1.92
C GLN A 50 -3.23 -5.92 1.60
N ASN A 51 -2.76 -5.78 0.37
CA ASN A 51 -1.97 -4.63 -0.03
C ASN A 51 -2.77 -3.33 0.09
N ALA A 52 -4.03 -3.32 -0.35
CA ALA A 52 -4.92 -2.16 -0.21
C ALA A 52 -5.12 -1.79 1.27
N LEU A 53 -5.33 -2.79 2.14
CA LEU A 53 -5.45 -2.61 3.57
C LEU A 53 -4.18 -2.02 4.19
N LEU A 54 -3.02 -2.61 3.88
CA LEU A 54 -1.72 -2.11 4.37
C LEU A 54 -1.52 -0.64 3.97
N HIS A 55 -1.84 -0.28 2.73
CA HIS A 55 -1.74 1.09 2.25
C HIS A 55 -2.72 2.04 2.95
N ALA A 56 -3.95 1.60 3.24
CA ALA A 56 -4.94 2.38 3.98
C ALA A 56 -4.46 2.66 5.42
N LEU A 57 -4.03 1.62 6.15
CA LEU A 57 -3.52 1.75 7.52
C LEU A 57 -2.33 2.70 7.61
N ILE A 58 -1.39 2.59 6.68
CA ILE A 58 -0.23 3.48 6.62
C ILE A 58 -0.65 4.93 6.31
N GLY A 59 -1.67 5.12 5.49
CA GLY A 59 -2.26 6.45 5.23
C GLY A 59 -2.83 7.07 6.49
N GLU A 60 -3.65 6.31 7.23
CA GLU A 60 -4.24 6.76 8.50
C GLU A 60 -3.17 7.11 9.54
N ILE A 61 -2.10 6.30 9.63
CA ILE A 61 -0.95 6.58 10.49
C ILE A 61 -0.23 7.86 10.05
N ALA A 62 0.00 8.04 8.75
CA ALA A 62 0.70 9.21 8.23
C ALA A 62 -0.02 10.53 8.53
N GLU A 63 -1.36 10.51 8.57
CA GLU A 63 -2.18 11.67 8.90
C GLU A 63 -2.12 12.03 10.39
N GLN A 64 -2.04 11.03 11.26
CA GLN A 64 -2.20 11.19 12.71
C GLN A 64 -0.88 11.25 13.47
N ALA A 65 0.13 10.47 13.05
CA ALA A 65 1.35 10.24 13.81
C ALA A 65 2.48 11.20 13.46
N GLU A 66 3.26 11.55 14.48
CA GLU A 66 4.54 12.23 14.36
C GLU A 66 5.66 11.30 14.81
N TRP A 67 6.79 11.34 14.11
CA TRP A 67 7.98 10.57 14.47
C TRP A 67 9.24 11.40 14.27
N ALA A 68 10.16 11.33 15.23
CA ALA A 68 11.37 12.17 15.24
C ALA A 68 11.05 13.67 15.06
N GLY A 69 9.98 14.16 15.70
CA GLY A 69 9.61 15.57 15.75
C GLY A 69 8.93 16.13 14.49
N ARG A 70 8.47 15.28 13.55
CA ARG A 70 7.70 15.72 12.39
C ARG A 70 6.72 14.66 11.88
N LYS A 71 5.76 15.10 11.07
CA LYS A 71 4.95 14.22 10.22
C LYS A 71 5.74 13.75 9.00
N TRP A 72 5.42 12.55 8.56
CA TRP A 72 6.04 11.90 7.42
C TRP A 72 4.99 11.45 6.42
N GLU A 73 5.37 11.42 5.14
CA GLU A 73 4.49 10.90 4.08
C GLU A 73 4.29 9.39 4.22
N PRO A 74 3.17 8.84 3.70
CA PRO A 74 2.87 7.40 3.77
C PRO A 74 4.02 6.50 3.31
N GLU A 75 4.77 6.88 2.28
CA GLU A 75 5.89 6.09 1.78
C GLU A 75 7.04 5.99 2.80
N VAL A 76 7.28 7.03 3.61
CA VAL A 76 8.29 6.99 4.67
C VAL A 76 7.79 6.13 5.83
N TRP A 77 6.53 6.29 6.24
CA TRP A 77 5.91 5.43 7.25
C TRP A 77 5.96 3.96 6.86
N LYS A 78 5.67 3.63 5.60
CA LYS A 78 5.83 2.27 5.07
C LYS A 78 7.23 1.71 5.31
N ARG A 79 8.27 2.50 5.01
CA ARG A 79 9.67 2.08 5.22
C ARG A 79 9.98 1.86 6.69
N LEU A 80 9.50 2.74 7.56
CA LEU A 80 9.68 2.62 9.02
C LEU A 80 9.00 1.36 9.56
N MET A 81 7.75 1.12 9.18
CA MET A 81 6.98 -0.05 9.62
C MET A 81 7.60 -1.35 9.15
N VAL A 82 7.96 -1.44 7.87
CA VAL A 82 8.62 -2.63 7.31
C VAL A 82 9.97 -2.87 7.99
N ALA A 83 10.76 -1.81 8.23
CA ALA A 83 12.02 -1.92 8.96
C ALA A 83 11.81 -2.39 10.40
N ALA A 84 10.82 -1.89 11.12
CA ALA A 84 10.51 -2.31 12.48
C ALA A 84 10.02 -3.78 12.52
N TRP A 85 9.11 -4.15 11.63
CA TRP A 85 8.61 -5.52 11.49
C TRP A 85 9.71 -6.52 11.13
N THR A 86 10.61 -6.21 10.18
CA THR A 86 11.72 -7.15 9.89
C THR A 86 12.61 -7.43 11.10
N ARG A 87 12.79 -6.46 12.01
CA ARG A 87 13.54 -6.68 13.25
C ARG A 87 12.81 -7.62 14.21
N THR A 88 11.48 -7.68 14.21
CA THR A 88 10.73 -8.65 15.03
C THR A 88 10.94 -10.08 14.54
N ARG A 89 11.24 -10.26 13.25
CA ARG A 89 11.61 -11.55 12.63
C ARG A 89 13.09 -11.92 12.82
N GLY A 90 13.87 -11.10 13.53
CA GLY A 90 15.32 -11.28 13.65
C GLY A 90 16.08 -10.97 12.35
N GLU A 91 15.42 -10.37 11.37
CA GLU A 91 16.03 -9.93 10.12
C GLU A 91 16.53 -8.49 10.26
N HIS A 92 17.52 -8.12 9.45
CA HIS A 92 18.09 -6.78 9.45
C HIS A 92 17.84 -6.08 8.12
N VAL A 93 17.48 -4.80 8.21
CA VAL A 93 17.49 -3.94 7.05
C VAL A 93 18.93 -3.73 6.62
N THR A 94 19.20 -3.87 5.32
CA THR A 94 20.53 -3.67 4.77
C THR A 94 20.84 -2.17 4.74
N VAL A 95 21.93 -1.76 5.39
CA VAL A 95 22.44 -0.38 5.36
C VAL A 95 23.77 -0.40 4.62
N LEU A 96 23.89 0.43 3.59
CA LEU A 96 25.08 0.54 2.75
C LEU A 96 25.62 1.97 2.80
N PRO A 97 26.93 2.18 2.54
CA PRO A 97 27.44 3.51 2.24
C PRO A 97 26.67 4.13 1.07
N ALA A 98 26.36 5.41 1.17
CA ALA A 98 25.71 6.13 0.09
C ALA A 98 26.57 6.12 -1.18
N LEU A 99 25.95 5.97 -2.35
CA LEU A 99 26.68 5.88 -3.62
C LEU A 99 27.46 7.16 -3.98
N ASP A 100 27.07 8.29 -3.42
CA ASP A 100 27.76 9.58 -3.55
C ASP A 100 28.90 9.78 -2.52
N GLY A 101 29.10 8.81 -1.62
CA GLY A 101 30.09 8.88 -0.54
C GLY A 101 29.66 9.74 0.66
N HIS A 102 28.45 10.28 0.67
CA HIS A 102 27.96 11.18 1.71
C HIS A 102 26.85 10.54 2.55
N GLY A 103 27.27 9.69 3.50
CA GLY A 103 26.37 9.10 4.50
C GLY A 103 26.05 7.65 4.22
N VAL A 104 24.80 7.26 4.51
CA VAL A 104 24.34 5.87 4.42
C VAL A 104 22.96 5.77 3.77
N ASP A 105 22.77 4.74 2.97
CA ASP A 105 21.50 4.37 2.36
C ASP A 105 20.93 3.14 3.06
N MET A 106 19.66 3.23 3.45
CA MET A 106 18.90 2.07 3.91
C MET A 106 18.23 1.41 2.71
N VAL A 107 18.67 0.21 2.35
CA VAL A 107 18.11 -0.57 1.25
C VAL A 107 16.73 -1.09 1.66
N PRO A 108 15.65 -0.71 0.96
CA PRO A 108 14.31 -1.12 1.34
C PRO A 108 14.10 -2.62 1.17
N VAL A 109 13.46 -3.23 2.18
CA VAL A 109 12.94 -4.60 2.06
C VAL A 109 11.85 -4.59 0.97
N ARG A 110 11.93 -5.53 0.03
CA ARG A 110 11.02 -5.57 -1.12
C ARG A 110 9.64 -6.09 -0.69
N THR A 111 8.76 -5.18 -0.27
CA THR A 111 7.38 -5.56 0.11
C THR A 111 6.60 -6.22 -1.02
N SER A 112 6.96 -5.94 -2.29
CA SER A 112 6.35 -6.56 -3.47
C SER A 112 6.67 -8.04 -3.65
N ARG A 113 7.60 -8.59 -2.88
CA ARG A 113 7.97 -10.02 -2.87
C ARG A 113 7.47 -10.75 -1.64
N LEU A 114 6.80 -10.05 -0.71
CA LEU A 114 6.22 -10.71 0.46
C LEU A 114 5.18 -11.72 0.00
N SER A 115 5.24 -12.89 0.63
CA SER A 115 4.17 -13.86 0.57
C SER A 115 2.90 -13.29 1.21
N ARG A 116 1.77 -13.94 0.94
CA ARG A 116 0.49 -13.57 1.53
C ARG A 116 0.49 -13.63 3.07
N ALA A 117 1.22 -14.59 3.63
CA ALA A 117 1.36 -14.75 5.07
C ALA A 117 2.20 -13.62 5.68
N GLU A 118 3.37 -13.33 5.10
CA GLU A 118 4.21 -12.21 5.54
C GLU A 118 3.51 -10.87 5.42
N CYS A 119 2.68 -10.68 4.39
CA CYS A 119 1.88 -9.45 4.25
C CYS A 119 0.81 -9.34 5.34
N ALA A 120 0.19 -10.46 5.75
CA ALA A 120 -0.75 -10.47 6.86
C ALA A 120 -0.05 -10.15 8.19
N GLU A 121 1.08 -10.79 8.47
CA GLU A 121 1.89 -10.50 9.67
C GLU A 121 2.31 -9.03 9.74
N LEU A 122 2.69 -8.43 8.60
CA LEU A 122 3.02 -7.01 8.55
C LEU A 122 1.80 -6.12 8.83
N ILE A 123 0.60 -6.50 8.37
CA ILE A 123 -0.64 -5.76 8.69
C ILE A 123 -0.92 -5.82 10.19
N ASP A 124 -0.83 -7.00 10.79
CA ASP A 124 -1.05 -7.19 12.23
C ASP A 124 -0.06 -6.35 13.04
N PHE A 125 1.22 -6.33 12.63
CA PHE A 125 2.24 -5.48 13.24
C PHE A 125 1.88 -3.99 13.15
N VAL A 126 1.43 -3.52 11.99
CA VAL A 126 1.07 -2.11 11.78
C VAL A 126 -0.16 -1.73 12.63
N GLN A 127 -1.16 -2.61 12.72
CA GLN A 127 -2.33 -2.39 13.57
C GLN A 127 -1.97 -2.35 15.05
N ALA A 128 -1.13 -3.28 15.51
CA ALA A 128 -0.64 -3.29 16.89
C ALA A 128 0.12 -2.00 17.22
N TRP A 129 1.04 -1.58 16.34
CA TRP A 129 1.77 -0.33 16.52
C TRP A 129 0.82 0.88 16.57
N ALA A 130 -0.17 0.93 15.68
CA ALA A 130 -1.16 2.01 15.67
C ALA A 130 -1.97 2.07 16.98
N ALA A 131 -2.42 0.91 17.48
CA ALA A 131 -3.16 0.81 18.73
C ALA A 131 -2.32 1.27 19.93
N GLU A 132 -1.05 0.85 20.00
CA GLU A 132 -0.10 1.27 21.05
C GLU A 132 0.14 2.80 21.07
N HIS A 133 0.05 3.43 19.89
CA HIS A 133 0.26 4.87 19.73
C HIS A 133 -1.05 5.68 19.74
N GLY A 134 -2.18 5.05 20.06
CA GLY A 134 -3.48 5.71 20.16
C GLY A 134 -4.03 6.23 18.82
N ILE A 135 -3.59 5.64 17.71
CA ILE A 135 -4.02 6.02 16.35
C ILE A 135 -5.31 5.28 16.03
N ALA A 136 -6.35 6.03 15.70
CA ALA A 136 -7.60 5.44 15.25
C ALA A 136 -7.40 4.96 13.81
N THR A 137 -7.31 3.65 13.64
CA THR A 137 -7.37 3.02 12.33
C THR A 137 -8.82 2.62 12.06
N GLY A 138 -9.30 2.79 10.83
CA GLY A 138 -10.65 2.35 10.47
C GLY A 138 -10.81 0.86 10.79
N GLN A 139 -11.99 0.42 11.25
CA GLN A 139 -12.28 -1.00 11.51
C GLN A 139 -12.25 -1.79 10.19
N HIS A 140 -11.05 -2.09 9.71
CA HIS A 140 -10.81 -2.96 8.58
C HIS A 140 -10.77 -4.37 9.16
N GLY A 141 -11.93 -5.04 9.07
CA GLY A 141 -12.22 -6.31 9.72
C GLY A 141 -11.02 -7.25 9.73
N VAL A 142 -10.61 -7.63 10.95
CA VAL A 142 -9.79 -8.81 11.20
C VAL A 142 -10.44 -9.94 10.42
N ILE A 143 -9.76 -10.46 9.41
CA ILE A 143 -10.20 -11.69 8.75
C ILE A 143 -9.89 -12.78 9.79
N GLU A 144 -10.82 -13.02 10.71
CA GLU A 144 -10.80 -14.21 11.55
C GLU A 144 -10.79 -15.42 10.61
N GLU A 145 -9.69 -16.16 10.63
CA GLU A 145 -9.63 -17.50 10.06
C GLU A 145 -10.62 -18.36 10.83
N ALA A 146 -11.76 -18.65 10.19
CA ALA A 146 -12.66 -19.70 10.63
C ALA A 146 -11.91 -21.04 10.57
N ALA A 147 -11.82 -21.67 11.74
CA ALA A 147 -11.35 -23.04 11.96
C ALA A 147 -12.20 -24.08 11.21
#